data_AF-A0AAD9GIN6-F1
#
_entry.id   AF-A0AAD9GIN6-F1
#
_cell.length_a   1.000
_cell.length_b   1.000
_cell.length_c   1.000
_cell.angle_alpha   90.00
_cell.angle_beta   90.00
_cell.angle_gamma   90.00
#
_symmetry.space_group_name_H-M   'P 1'
#
loop_
_entity.id
_entity.type
_entity.pdbx_description
1 polymer ?
#
loop_
_entity_poly.entity_id
_entity_poly.type
_entity_poly.pdbx_seq_one_letter_code
_entity_poly.pdbx_strand_id
1 'polypeptide(L)'
;MAKTGALTFGGSGRKALTIEHEDIILTQIKDLRRQRYLVSRAMIFFMAQKQTPSLFEKKTVDAAMCWCARFMKRNRLSICRVTTRGRASREFMYQDKAVFCDEVRRVVAECVAPLNPSIDPRK
;
A
#
# COMPACT_ATOMS: atom_id res chain seq x y z
N MET A 1 26.62 -47.65 -7.26
CA MET A 1 25.31 -47.15 -7.69
C MET A 1 24.92 -45.96 -6.83
N ALA A 2 25.09 -44.73 -7.31
CA ALA A 2 24.74 -43.52 -6.57
C ALA A 2 23.26 -43.19 -6.82
N LYS A 3 22.48 -43.05 -5.74
CA LYS A 3 21.07 -42.63 -5.81
C LYS A 3 21.02 -41.15 -6.17
N THR A 4 20.61 -40.84 -7.40
CA THR A 4 20.31 -39.49 -7.86
C THR A 4 19.09 -39.00 -7.07
N GLY A 5 19.32 -38.20 -6.02
CA GLY A 5 18.26 -37.57 -5.26
C GLY A 5 17.48 -36.61 -6.15
N ALA A 6 16.26 -36.98 -6.52
CA ALA A 6 15.36 -36.10 -7.24
C ALA A 6 14.95 -34.95 -6.31
N LEU A 7 15.53 -33.78 -6.54
CA LEU A 7 15.09 -32.51 -5.96
C LEU A 7 13.68 -32.22 -6.47
N THR A 8 12.67 -32.62 -5.71
CA THR A 8 11.30 -32.17 -5.93
C THR A 8 11.24 -30.69 -5.56
N PHE A 9 11.26 -29.80 -6.55
CA PHE A 9 10.94 -28.40 -6.36
C PHE A 9 9.48 -28.30 -5.86
N GLY A 10 9.32 -28.26 -4.53
CA GLY A 10 8.06 -28.02 -3.85
C GLY A 10 7.61 -26.58 -4.01
N GLY A 11 7.31 -26.18 -5.25
CA GLY A 11 6.68 -24.92 -5.58
C GLY A 11 5.56 -25.24 -6.55
N SER A 12 4.31 -25.09 -6.10
CA SER A 12 3.16 -25.11 -7.01
C SER A 12 3.48 -24.17 -8.17
N GLY A 13 3.71 -24.70 -9.38
CA GLY A 13 4.10 -23.98 -10.60
C GLY A 13 3.08 -22.94 -11.10
N ARG A 14 2.14 -22.54 -10.25
CA ARG A 14 1.19 -21.45 -10.45
C ARG A 14 1.94 -20.12 -10.46
N LYS A 15 2.42 -19.77 -11.65
CA LYS A 15 2.83 -18.41 -11.99
C LYS A 15 1.59 -17.51 -11.94
N ALA A 16 1.65 -16.40 -11.22
CA ALA A 16 0.57 -15.43 -11.26
C ALA A 16 0.54 -14.77 -12.64
N LEU A 17 -0.66 -14.56 -13.19
CA LEU A 17 -0.90 -13.85 -14.45
C LEU A 17 -0.27 -12.44 -14.46
N THR A 18 -0.03 -11.86 -13.28
CA THR A 18 0.56 -10.53 -13.11
C THR A 18 2.09 -10.51 -13.12
N ILE A 19 2.79 -11.65 -13.17
CA ILE A 19 4.25 -11.72 -12.96
C ILE A 19 5.03 -10.76 -13.86
N GLU A 20 4.67 -10.64 -15.14
CA GLU A 20 5.38 -9.76 -16.09
C GLU A 20 5.30 -8.28 -15.71
N HIS A 21 4.21 -7.88 -15.04
CA HIS A 21 4.01 -6.50 -14.59
C HIS A 21 4.48 -6.28 -13.15
N GLU A 22 4.70 -7.35 -12.39
CA GLU A 22 5.17 -7.28 -11.01
C GLU A 22 6.58 -6.70 -10.91
N ASP A 23 7.45 -6.95 -11.89
CA ASP A 23 8.82 -6.41 -11.91
C ASP A 23 8.84 -4.88 -12.06
N ILE A 24 7.93 -4.33 -12.87
CA ILE A 24 7.80 -2.87 -13.07
C ILE A 24 7.32 -2.22 -11.77
N ILE A 25 6.28 -2.80 -11.15
CA ILE A 25 5.74 -2.31 -9.88
C ILE A 25 6.81 -2.40 -8.78
N LEU A 26 7.59 -3.49 -8.75
CA LEU A 26 8.67 -3.69 -7.80
C LEU A 26 9.78 -2.63 -7.96
N THR A 27 10.13 -2.27 -9.19
CA THR A 27 11.13 -1.23 -9.47
C THR A 27 10.65 0.12 -8.95
N GLN A 28 9.40 0.50 -9.24
CA GLN A 28 8.81 1.73 -8.71
C GLN A 28 8.78 1.76 -7.17
N ILE A 29 8.43 0.64 -6.53
CA ILE A 29 8.45 0.53 -5.06
C ILE A 29 9.87 0.74 -4.51
N LYS A 30 10.89 0.19 -5.17
CA LYS A 30 12.29 0.38 -4.77
C LYS A 30 12.73 1.84 -4.92
N ASP A 31 12.34 2.51 -5.99
CA ASP A 31 12.67 3.93 -6.20
C ASP A 31 12.00 4.84 -5.18
N LEU A 32 10.73 4.59 -4.86
CA LEU A 32 10.03 5.29 -3.79
C LEU A 32 10.70 5.08 -2.42
N ARG A 33 11.15 3.84 -2.15
CA ARG A 33 11.91 3.54 -0.93
C ARG A 33 13.28 4.21 -0.90
N ARG A 34 13.97 4.31 -2.03
CA ARG A 34 15.25 5.06 -2.15
C ARG A 34 15.05 6.53 -1.82
N GLN A 35 13.91 7.10 -2.22
CA GLN A 35 13.50 8.47 -1.89
C GLN A 35 12.91 8.61 -0.47
N ARG A 36 12.99 7.57 0.37
CA ARG A 36 12.48 7.52 1.76
C ARG A 36 10.95 7.68 1.88
N TYR A 37 10.19 7.48 0.80
CA TYR A 37 8.73 7.44 0.89
C TYR A 37 8.24 6.13 1.50
N LEU A 38 7.15 6.23 2.28
CA LEU A 38 6.45 5.09 2.82
C LEU A 38 5.50 4.50 1.77
N VAL A 39 5.75 3.26 1.38
CA VAL A 39 4.90 2.54 0.41
C VAL A 39 3.86 1.71 1.17
N SER A 40 2.61 2.17 1.14
CA SER A 40 1.46 1.47 1.74
C SER A 40 0.87 0.40 0.80
N ARG A 41 0.06 -0.52 1.34
CA ARG A 41 -0.65 -1.53 0.52
C ARG A 41 -1.61 -0.91 -0.48
N ALA A 42 -2.32 0.16 -0.08
CA ALA A 42 -3.19 0.90 -0.98
C ALA A 42 -2.40 1.51 -2.14
N MET A 43 -1.22 2.07 -1.88
CA MET A 43 -0.35 2.61 -2.92
C MET A 43 0.14 1.54 -3.90
N ILE A 44 0.53 0.35 -3.40
CA ILE A 44 0.88 -0.79 -4.24
C ILE A 44 -0.30 -1.20 -5.14
N PHE A 45 -1.50 -1.23 -4.58
CA PHE A 45 -2.72 -1.53 -5.33
C PHE A 45 -2.99 -0.47 -6.43
N PHE A 46 -2.91 0.83 -6.12
CA PHE A 46 -3.08 1.89 -7.11
C PHE A 46 -2.03 1.83 -8.23
N MET A 47 -0.77 1.55 -7.90
CA MET A 47 0.29 1.34 -8.90
C MET A 47 -0.02 0.14 -9.79
N ALA A 48 -0.50 -0.96 -9.21
CA ALA A 48 -0.89 -2.16 -9.96
C ALA A 48 -2.11 -1.92 -10.86
N GLN A 49 -3.11 -1.16 -10.39
CA GLN A 49 -4.28 -0.77 -11.17
C GLN A 49 -3.90 0.15 -12.32
N LYS A 50 -2.97 1.09 -12.11
CA LYS A 50 -2.45 1.97 -13.16
C LYS A 50 -1.69 1.18 -14.24
N GLN A 51 -0.90 0.18 -13.83
CA GLN A 51 -0.10 -0.61 -14.77
C GLN A 51 -0.94 -1.65 -15.52
N THR A 52 -1.95 -2.23 -14.86
CA THR A 52 -2.75 -3.34 -15.40
C THR A 52 -4.24 -3.20 -15.05
N PRO A 53 -4.94 -2.18 -15.60
CA PRO A 53 -6.34 -1.91 -15.23
C PRO A 53 -7.27 -3.09 -15.49
N SER A 54 -7.07 -3.80 -16.62
CA SER A 54 -7.86 -4.96 -17.03
C SER A 54 -7.89 -6.11 -16.00
N LEU A 55 -6.84 -6.25 -15.18
CA LEU A 55 -6.75 -7.29 -14.15
C LEU A 55 -7.42 -6.91 -12.83
N PHE A 56 -7.80 -5.65 -12.65
CA PHE A 56 -8.35 -5.12 -11.40
C PHE A 56 -9.75 -4.49 -11.54
N GLU A 57 -10.24 -4.20 -12.74
CA GLU A 57 -11.58 -3.63 -12.99
C GLU A 57 -12.74 -4.39 -12.33
N LYS A 58 -12.66 -5.73 -12.29
CA LYS A 58 -13.74 -6.58 -11.75
C LYS A 58 -13.49 -7.09 -10.33
N LYS A 59 -12.40 -6.67 -9.69
CA LYS A 59 -12.01 -7.23 -8.38
C LYS A 59 -12.61 -6.42 -7.24
N THR A 60 -13.16 -7.12 -6.26
CA THR A 60 -13.53 -6.52 -4.97
C THR A 60 -12.28 -6.03 -4.23
N VAL A 61 -12.47 -5.09 -3.31
CA VAL A 61 -11.38 -4.55 -2.46
C VAL A 61 -10.65 -5.67 -1.71
N ASP A 62 -11.38 -6.68 -1.23
CA ASP A 62 -10.77 -7.82 -0.52
C ASP A 62 -9.89 -8.68 -1.45
N ALA A 63 -10.33 -8.91 -2.68
CA ALA A 63 -9.54 -9.62 -3.67
C ALA A 63 -8.26 -8.85 -4.04
N ALA A 64 -8.35 -7.54 -4.15
CA ALA A 64 -7.22 -6.64 -4.34
C ALA A 64 -6.23 -6.69 -3.17
N MET A 65 -6.71 -6.64 -1.93
CA MET A 65 -5.88 -6.72 -0.73
C MET A 65 -5.23 -8.09 -0.58
N CYS A 66 -5.95 -9.17 -0.90
CA CYS A 66 -5.38 -10.53 -0.96
C CYS A 66 -4.29 -10.64 -2.02
N TRP A 67 -4.51 -10.07 -3.21
CA TRP A 67 -3.48 -10.01 -4.25
C TRP A 67 -2.25 -9.23 -3.76
N CYS A 68 -2.44 -8.06 -3.15
CA CYS A 68 -1.36 -7.25 -2.59
C CYS A 68 -0.55 -8.03 -1.53
N ALA A 69 -1.22 -8.75 -0.63
CA ALA A 69 -0.55 -9.59 0.37
C ALA A 69 0.31 -10.69 -0.28
N ARG A 70 -0.22 -11.35 -1.32
CA ARG A 70 0.52 -12.39 -2.08
C ARG A 70 1.68 -11.80 -2.88
N PHE A 71 1.49 -10.64 -3.50
CA PHE A 71 2.53 -9.89 -4.21
C PHE A 71 3.69 -9.53 -3.26
N MET A 72 3.37 -8.95 -2.11
CA MET A 72 4.37 -8.60 -1.10
C MET A 72 5.13 -9.83 -0.58
N LYS A 73 4.42 -10.95 -0.32
CA LYS A 73 5.05 -12.20 0.13
C LYS A 73 6.00 -12.78 -0.91
N ARG A 74 5.59 -12.80 -2.19
CA ARG A 74 6.43 -13.30 -3.30
C ARG A 74 7.69 -12.47 -3.48
N ASN A 75 7.55 -11.15 -3.40
CA ASN A 75 8.63 -10.20 -3.60
C ASN A 75 9.42 -9.85 -2.33
N ARG A 76 9.16 -10.55 -1.21
CA ARG A 76 9.80 -10.32 0.10
C ARG A 76 9.73 -8.86 0.55
N LEU A 77 8.66 -8.17 0.19
CA LEU A 77 8.41 -6.80 0.61
C LEU A 77 7.83 -6.82 2.04
N SER A 78 8.63 -6.37 3.01
CA SER A 78 8.11 -6.03 4.32
C SER A 78 7.36 -4.71 4.24
N ILE A 79 6.22 -4.60 4.93
CA ILE A 79 5.69 -3.27 5.26
C ILE A 79 6.73 -2.65 6.18
N CYS A 80 7.24 -1.47 5.83
CA CYS A 80 7.96 -0.67 6.81
C CYS A 80 6.95 -0.37 7.92
N ARG A 81 7.04 -1.12 9.03
CA ARG A 81 6.31 -0.76 10.23
C ARG A 81 6.84 0.60 10.62
N VAL A 82 5.97 1.60 10.60
CA VAL A 82 6.19 2.84 11.35
C VAL A 82 6.13 2.42 12.82
N THR A 83 7.23 1.87 13.31
CA THR A 83 7.51 1.98 14.74
C THR A 83 7.92 3.43 14.88
N THR A 84 7.07 4.25 15.48
CA THR A 84 7.49 5.49 16.14
C THR A 84 8.57 5.08 17.15
N ARG A 85 9.82 4.97 16.68
CA ARG A 85 10.97 4.78 17.56
C ARG A 85 11.15 6.10 18.26
N GLY A 86 10.61 6.18 19.46
CA GLY A 86 10.65 7.35 20.32
C GLY A 86 9.25 7.64 20.84
N ARG A 87 9.09 7.48 22.15
CA ARG A 87 7.87 7.81 22.90
C ARG A 87 7.55 9.29 22.65
N ALA A 88 6.71 9.60 21.68
CA ALA A 88 5.96 10.85 21.74
C ALA A 88 5.22 10.81 23.07
N SER A 89 5.49 11.75 23.96
CA SER A 89 4.67 11.88 25.16
C SER A 89 3.22 12.06 24.71
N ARG A 90 2.26 11.69 25.56
CA ARG A 90 0.84 11.76 25.20
C ARG A 90 0.45 13.18 24.74
N GLU A 91 1.11 14.19 25.29
CA GLU A 91 1.00 15.61 24.99
C GLU A 91 1.46 15.92 23.56
N PHE A 92 2.59 15.36 23.13
CA PHE A 92 3.09 15.52 21.76
C PHE A 92 2.12 14.92 20.73
N MET A 93 1.52 13.76 21.04
CA MET A 93 0.47 13.18 20.20
C MET A 93 -0.79 14.06 20.12
N TYR A 94 -1.18 14.72 21.21
CA TYR A 94 -2.33 15.64 21.18
C TYR A 94 -2.04 16.89 20.36
N GLN A 95 -0.81 17.41 20.41
CA GLN A 95 -0.39 18.55 19.59
C GLN A 95 -0.39 18.19 18.10
N ASP A 96 0.21 17.06 17.73
CA ASP A 96 0.20 16.59 16.33
C ASP A 96 -1.23 16.28 15.85
N LYS A 97 -2.06 15.69 16.71
CA LYS A 97 -3.47 15.44 16.39
C LYS A 97 -4.22 16.76 16.15
N ALA A 98 -3.98 17.79 16.95
CA ALA A 98 -4.64 19.08 16.79
C ALA A 98 -4.27 19.71 15.44
N VAL A 99 -2.98 19.75 15.10
CA VAL A 99 -2.49 20.25 13.80
C VAL A 99 -3.10 19.46 12.64
N PHE A 100 -3.08 18.13 12.73
CA PHE A 100 -3.70 17.27 11.71
C PHE A 100 -5.20 17.50 11.57
N CYS A 101 -5.94 17.59 12.68
CA CYS A 101 -7.38 17.84 12.65
C CYS A 101 -7.71 19.22 12.07
N ASP A 102 -6.90 20.23 12.35
CA ASP A 102 -7.09 21.59 11.81
C ASP A 102 -6.77 21.64 10.32
N GLU A 103 -5.75 20.93 9.86
CA GLU A 103 -5.44 20.81 8.44
C GLU A 103 -6.54 20.06 7.67
N VAL A 104 -7.06 18.97 8.23
CA VAL A 104 -8.21 18.25 7.68
C VAL A 104 -9.44 19.16 7.63
N ARG A 105 -9.74 19.91 8.70
CA ARG A 105 -10.85 20.88 8.70
C ARG A 105 -10.67 21.96 7.64
N ARG A 106 -9.44 22.46 7.45
CA ARG A 106 -9.14 23.45 6.41
C ARG A 106 -9.40 22.89 5.02
N VAL A 107 -8.90 21.69 4.73
CA VAL A 107 -9.11 21.01 3.44
C VAL A 107 -10.59 20.71 3.20
N VAL A 108 -11.32 20.29 4.24
CA VAL A 108 -12.78 20.07 4.14
C VAL A 108 -13.51 21.39 3.86
N ALA A 109 -13.17 22.48 4.55
CA ALA A 109 -13.78 23.78 4.32
C ALA A 109 -13.43 24.36 2.94
N GLU A 110 -12.20 24.18 2.46
CA GLU A 110 -11.73 24.71 1.17
C GLU A 110 -12.20 23.89 -0.03
N CYS A 111 -12.24 22.56 0.10
CA CYS A 111 -12.47 21.67 -1.04
C CYS A 111 -13.81 20.93 -1.01
N VAL A 112 -14.41 20.71 0.16
CA VAL A 112 -15.58 19.83 0.33
C VAL A 112 -16.86 20.61 0.64
N ALA A 113 -16.79 21.64 1.50
CA ALA A 113 -17.94 22.48 1.85
C ALA A 113 -18.60 23.20 0.64
N PRO A 114 -17.87 23.64 -0.40
CA PRO A 114 -18.48 24.21 -1.62
C PRO A 114 -19.28 23.19 -2.44
N LEU A 115 -19.01 21.89 -2.26
CA LEU A 115 -19.64 20.79 -2.99
C LEU A 115 -20.77 20.12 -2.19
N ASN A 116 -20.73 20.20 -0.86
CA ASN A 116 -21.79 19.71 0.02
C ASN A 116 -21.89 20.57 1.31
N PRO A 117 -22.81 21.54 1.38
CA PRO A 117 -22.88 22.53 2.46
C PRO A 117 -23.30 21.95 3.81
N SER A 118 -23.73 20.68 3.87
CA SER A 118 -24.08 19.98 5.12
C SER A 118 -22.86 19.54 5.95
N ILE A 119 -21.66 19.62 5.37
CA ILE A 119 -20.40 19.13 5.98
C ILE A 119 -19.51 20.31 6.44
N ASP A 120 -19.97 21.55 6.28
CA ASP A 120 -19.19 22.75 6.63
C ASP A 120 -18.90 22.79 8.14
N PRO A 121 -17.62 22.71 8.58
CA PRO A 121 -17.27 22.72 9.99
C PRO A 121 -17.43 24.09 10.67
N ARG A 122 -17.89 25.13 9.95
CA ARG A 122 -18.12 26.49 10.47
C ARG A 122 -19.57 26.77 10.92
N LYS A 123 -20.50 25.84 10.66
CA LYS A 123 -21.88 25.87 11.17
C LYS A 123 -22.04 24.87 12.31
#